data_AF-A0A526QMA7-F1
#
_entry.id   AF-A0A526QMA7-F1
#
_cell.length_a   1.000
_cell.length_b   1.000
_cell.length_c   1.000
_cell.angle_alpha   90.00
_cell.angle_beta   90.00
_cell.angle_gamma   90.00
#
_symmetry.space_group_name_H-M   'P 1'
#
loop_
_entity.id
_entity.type
_entity.pdbx_description
1 polymer ?
#
loop_
_entity_poly.entity_id
_entity_poly.type
_entity_poly.pdbx_seq_one_letter_code
_entity_poly.pdbx_strand_id
1 'polypeptide(L)'
;RWTALAANWAPKAAAGNYAFNDAHAMMAFVGAGLEAPARTLLEAQREAMHASDDNAAFTRDVGHPLTLAIKAFGEADYTEAARLIRPIRSIANRFGGSHAQRDVIDLTLIEAALRAGDGPLARALTGERAFARPDSPLSALFSRRAADLSEN
;
A
#
# COMPACT_ATOMS: atom_id res chain seq x y z
N ARG A 1 13.08 0.80 14.98
CA ARG A 1 12.43 -0.39 14.37
C ARG A 1 12.56 -0.38 12.84
N TRP A 2 12.15 0.69 12.16
CA TRP A 2 12.24 0.79 10.69
C TRP A 2 13.67 0.85 10.14
N THR A 3 14.59 1.56 10.79
CA THR A 3 15.99 1.66 10.37
C THR A 3 16.67 0.28 10.17
N ALA A 4 16.47 -0.65 11.11
CA ALA A 4 17.03 -2.00 11.01
C ALA A 4 16.41 -2.81 9.85
N LEU A 5 15.10 -2.66 9.63
CA LEU A 5 14.43 -3.31 8.49
C LEU A 5 14.91 -2.72 7.16
N ALA A 6 15.02 -1.39 7.09
CA ALA A 6 15.50 -0.70 5.91
C ALA A 6 16.93 -1.08 5.55
N ALA A 7 17.82 -1.26 6.54
CA ALA A 7 19.18 -1.74 6.33
C ALA A 7 19.24 -3.12 5.64
N ASN A 8 18.28 -4.02 5.93
CA ASN A 8 18.20 -5.33 5.29
C ASN A 8 17.67 -5.25 3.84
N TRP A 9 16.91 -4.21 3.52
CA TRP A 9 16.33 -4.01 2.20
C TRP A 9 17.18 -3.16 1.27
N ALA A 10 17.98 -2.22 1.78
CA ALA A 10 18.77 -1.30 0.97
C ALA A 10 19.68 -2.01 -0.06
N PRO A 11 20.39 -3.12 0.25
CA PRO A 11 21.20 -3.84 -0.75
C PRO A 11 20.37 -4.49 -1.86
N LYS A 12 19.05 -4.65 -1.67
CA LYS A 12 18.12 -5.30 -2.60
C LYS A 12 17.26 -4.31 -3.37
N ALA A 13 17.39 -3.00 -3.13
CA ALA A 13 16.53 -1.98 -3.72
C ALA A 13 16.60 -1.98 -5.25
N ALA A 14 17.75 -2.33 -5.84
CA ALA A 14 17.92 -2.39 -7.29
C ALA A 14 17.53 -3.74 -7.93
N ALA A 15 17.02 -4.70 -7.15
CA ALA A 15 16.81 -6.06 -7.63
C ALA A 15 15.62 -6.19 -8.59
N GLY A 16 14.51 -5.46 -8.37
CA GLY A 16 13.31 -5.50 -9.24
C GLY A 16 12.65 -6.87 -9.39
N ASN A 17 12.97 -7.82 -8.51
CA ASN A 17 12.71 -9.24 -8.75
C ASN A 17 11.33 -9.72 -8.26
N TYR A 18 10.66 -8.98 -7.36
CA TYR A 18 9.36 -9.39 -6.84
C TYR A 18 8.59 -8.22 -6.25
N ALA A 19 7.51 -7.81 -6.91
CA ALA A 19 6.74 -6.61 -6.58
C ALA A 19 6.20 -6.56 -5.13
N PHE A 20 5.91 -7.69 -4.49
CA PHE A 20 5.56 -7.70 -3.07
C PHE A 20 6.76 -7.40 -2.15
N ASN A 21 7.95 -7.90 -2.49
CA ASN A 21 9.15 -7.58 -1.72
C ASN A 21 9.44 -6.08 -1.82
N ASP A 22 9.26 -5.50 -3.01
CA ASP A 22 9.41 -4.07 -3.25
C ASP A 22 8.42 -3.26 -2.41
N ALA A 23 7.16 -3.66 -2.31
CA ALA A 23 6.19 -3.00 -1.44
C ALA A 23 6.65 -2.99 0.04
N HIS A 24 7.17 -4.11 0.55
CA HIS A 24 7.70 -4.18 1.93
C HIS A 24 8.98 -3.35 2.10
N ALA A 25 9.86 -3.35 1.10
CA ALA A 25 11.06 -2.52 1.09
C ALA A 25 10.68 -1.04 1.12
N MET A 26 9.71 -0.62 0.31
CA MET A 26 9.18 0.75 0.30
C MET A 26 8.58 1.14 1.65
N MET A 27 7.78 0.27 2.28
CA MET A 27 7.29 0.53 3.64
C MET A 27 8.43 0.75 4.62
N ALA A 28 9.51 -0.03 4.52
CA ALA A 28 10.67 0.12 5.38
C ALA A 28 11.45 1.42 5.11
N PHE A 29 11.61 1.80 3.84
CA PHE A 29 12.28 3.05 3.46
C PHE A 29 11.49 4.27 3.89
N VAL A 30 10.19 4.31 3.61
CA VAL A 30 9.27 5.36 4.08
C VAL A 30 9.29 5.46 5.60
N GLY A 31 9.12 4.32 6.30
CA GLY A 31 9.12 4.29 7.76
C GLY A 31 10.45 4.71 8.40
N ALA A 32 11.56 4.64 7.65
CA ALA A 32 12.88 5.08 8.08
C ALA A 32 13.28 6.47 7.54
N GLY A 33 12.43 7.13 6.74
CA GLY A 33 12.74 8.42 6.10
C GLY A 33 13.85 8.36 5.05
N LEU A 34 14.06 7.20 4.41
CA LEU A 34 15.14 6.99 3.45
C LEU A 34 14.67 7.19 2.01
N GLU A 35 14.76 8.43 1.51
CA GLU A 35 14.29 8.79 0.17
C GLU A 35 15.16 8.20 -0.96
N ALA A 36 16.48 8.16 -0.78
CA ALA A 36 17.40 7.65 -1.80
C ALA A 36 17.10 6.18 -2.21
N PRO A 37 17.02 5.21 -1.28
CA PRO A 37 16.68 3.82 -1.65
C PRO A 37 15.23 3.67 -2.11
N ALA A 38 14.29 4.49 -1.63
CA ALA A 38 12.92 4.52 -2.14
C ALA A 38 12.89 4.89 -3.64
N ARG A 39 13.65 5.92 -4.03
CA ARG A 39 13.79 6.31 -5.44
C ARG A 39 14.46 5.23 -6.28
N THR A 40 15.57 4.65 -5.80
CA THR A 40 16.26 3.55 -6.50
C THR A 40 15.34 2.36 -6.76
N LEU A 41 14.48 2.02 -5.79
CA LEU A 41 13.50 0.96 -5.96
C LEU A 41 12.48 1.27 -7.06
N LEU A 42 11.97 2.50 -7.12
CA LEU A 42 11.03 2.94 -8.16
C LEU A 42 11.68 2.99 -9.55
N GLU A 43 12.97 3.30 -9.63
CA GLU A 43 13.75 3.23 -10.88
C GLU A 43 13.91 1.77 -11.32
N ALA A 44 14.29 0.87 -10.41
CA ALA A 44 14.43 -0.56 -10.71
C ALA A 44 13.11 -1.19 -11.19
N GLN A 45 11.97 -0.82 -10.61
CA GLN A 45 10.66 -1.28 -11.09
C GLN A 45 10.34 -0.76 -12.50
N ARG A 46 10.69 0.50 -12.82
CA ARG A 46 10.52 1.04 -14.16
C ARG A 46 11.31 0.25 -15.20
N GLU A 47 12.55 -0.10 -14.88
CA GLU A 47 13.39 -0.96 -15.73
C GLU A 47 12.81 -2.37 -15.86
N ALA A 48 12.41 -3.00 -14.75
CA ALA A 48 11.85 -4.36 -14.76
C ALA A 48 10.56 -4.47 -15.61
N MET A 49 9.74 -3.41 -15.64
CA MET A 49 8.54 -3.36 -16.48
C MET A 49 8.82 -3.33 -17.99
N HIS A 50 10.06 -3.14 -18.44
CA HIS A 50 10.40 -3.25 -19.87
C HIS A 50 10.51 -4.70 -20.37
N ALA A 51 10.62 -5.68 -19.47
CA ALA A 51 10.54 -7.08 -19.83
C ALA A 51 9.11 -7.49 -20.27
N SER A 52 8.99 -8.66 -20.89
CA SER A 52 7.72 -9.20 -21.41
C SER A 52 7.36 -10.55 -20.75
N ASP A 53 7.64 -10.67 -19.44
CA ASP A 53 7.30 -11.83 -18.63
C ASP A 53 6.17 -11.52 -17.63
N ASP A 54 5.68 -12.56 -16.95
CA ASP A 54 4.61 -12.44 -15.97
C ASP A 54 4.98 -11.51 -14.80
N ASN A 55 6.27 -11.43 -14.44
CA ASN A 55 6.74 -10.56 -13.37
C ASN A 55 6.69 -9.08 -13.78
N ALA A 56 7.02 -8.76 -15.04
CA ALA A 56 6.90 -7.42 -15.60
C ALA A 56 5.44 -6.97 -15.67
N ALA A 57 4.52 -7.84 -16.09
CA ALA A 57 3.08 -7.57 -16.08
C ALA A 57 2.56 -7.32 -14.66
N PHE A 58 2.92 -8.20 -13.70
CA PHE A 58 2.51 -8.04 -12.31
C PHE A 58 3.08 -6.78 -11.65
N THR A 59 4.34 -6.45 -11.93
CA THR A 59 4.96 -5.21 -11.46
C THR A 59 4.23 -4.00 -12.03
N ARG A 60 3.83 -4.02 -13.30
CA ARG A 60 3.08 -2.92 -13.93
C ARG A 60 1.69 -2.74 -13.35
N ASP A 61 0.95 -3.83 -13.19
CA ASP A 61 -0.48 -3.77 -12.89
C ASP A 61 -0.75 -3.65 -11.38
N VAL A 62 0.17 -4.12 -10.53
CA VAL A 62 -0.04 -4.17 -9.07
C VAL A 62 1.16 -3.61 -8.31
N GLY A 63 2.36 -4.11 -8.58
CA GLY A 63 3.55 -3.83 -7.77
C GLY A 63 3.95 -2.36 -7.72
N HIS A 64 4.08 -1.75 -8.90
CA HIS A 64 4.51 -0.38 -9.07
C HIS A 64 3.45 0.61 -8.56
N PRO A 65 2.15 0.49 -8.91
CA PRO A 65 1.10 1.31 -8.30
C PRO A 65 1.07 1.22 -6.77
N LEU A 66 1.23 0.02 -6.20
CA LEU A 66 1.26 -0.16 -4.74
C LEU A 66 2.49 0.52 -4.11
N THR A 67 3.65 0.39 -4.74
CA THR A 67 4.90 1.00 -4.27
C THR A 67 4.81 2.53 -4.29
N LEU A 68 4.24 3.11 -5.36
CA LEU A 68 3.94 4.53 -5.44
C LEU A 68 2.94 4.97 -4.36
N ALA A 69 1.89 4.18 -4.12
CA ALA A 69 0.89 4.49 -3.11
C ALA A 69 1.47 4.53 -1.69
N ILE A 70 2.38 3.60 -1.37
CA ILE A 70 3.06 3.57 -0.06
C ILE A 70 3.95 4.81 0.10
N LYS A 71 4.64 5.25 -0.97
CA LYS A 71 5.41 6.49 -0.95
C LYS A 71 4.51 7.71 -0.71
N ALA A 72 3.44 7.85 -1.50
CA ALA A 72 2.46 8.93 -1.35
C ALA A 72 1.87 8.97 0.06
N PHE A 73 1.52 7.81 0.62
CA PHE A 73 1.05 7.70 2.01
C PHE A 73 2.08 8.21 3.02
N GLY A 74 3.35 7.89 2.82
CA GLY A 74 4.48 8.37 3.62
C GLY A 74 4.67 9.89 3.55
N GLU A 75 4.37 10.48 2.40
CA GLU A 75 4.43 11.92 2.13
C GLU A 75 3.16 12.67 2.56
N ALA A 76 2.22 11.97 3.19
CA ALA A 76 0.90 12.47 3.57
C ALA A 76 -0.01 12.88 2.40
N ASP A 77 0.30 12.47 1.18
CA ASP A 77 -0.60 12.55 0.03
C ASP A 77 -1.56 11.35 0.03
N TYR A 78 -2.52 11.42 0.96
CA TYR A 78 -3.48 10.34 1.19
C TYR A 78 -4.49 10.19 0.05
N THR A 79 -4.79 11.28 -0.66
CA THR A 79 -5.67 11.26 -1.84
C THR A 79 -5.01 10.46 -2.96
N GLU A 80 -3.73 10.70 -3.24
CA GLU A 80 -3.00 9.94 -4.26
C GLU A 80 -2.80 8.48 -3.86
N ALA A 81 -2.45 8.22 -2.60
CA ALA A 81 -2.35 6.85 -2.08
C ALA A 81 -3.66 6.08 -2.29
N ALA A 82 -4.81 6.67 -1.96
CA ALA A 82 -6.12 6.06 -2.18
C ALA A 82 -6.40 5.85 -3.68
N ARG A 83 -6.12 6.85 -4.52
CA ARG A 83 -6.31 6.77 -5.99
C ARG A 83 -5.54 5.60 -6.60
N LEU A 84 -4.30 5.37 -6.17
CA LEU A 84 -3.43 4.31 -6.67
C LEU A 84 -3.82 2.91 -6.16
N ILE A 85 -4.30 2.79 -4.91
CA ILE A 85 -4.64 1.48 -4.32
C ILE A 85 -6.01 0.98 -4.81
N ARG A 86 -6.99 1.86 -5.01
CA ARG A 86 -8.35 1.48 -5.42
C ARG A 86 -8.43 0.53 -6.63
N PRO A 87 -7.76 0.79 -7.77
CA PRO A 87 -7.86 -0.08 -8.94
C PRO A 87 -7.16 -1.44 -8.74
N ILE A 88 -6.13 -1.51 -7.88
CA ILE A 88 -5.37 -2.75 -7.69
C ILE A 88 -6.00 -3.67 -6.64
N ARG A 89 -6.85 -3.14 -5.75
CA ARG A 89 -7.48 -3.88 -4.64
C ARG A 89 -8.19 -5.15 -5.10
N SER A 90 -8.91 -5.10 -6.23
CA SER A 90 -9.70 -6.21 -6.76
C SER A 90 -8.86 -7.26 -7.52
N ILE A 91 -7.66 -6.91 -7.97
CA ILE A 91 -6.79 -7.77 -8.79
C ILE A 91 -5.57 -8.28 -8.05
N ALA A 92 -5.21 -7.68 -6.90
CA ALA A 92 -4.06 -8.11 -6.10
C ALA A 92 -4.16 -9.57 -5.62
N ASN A 93 -5.37 -10.12 -5.49
CA ASN A 93 -5.57 -11.53 -5.14
C ASN A 93 -5.28 -12.51 -6.31
N ARG A 94 -5.29 -12.04 -7.57
CA ARG A 94 -5.18 -12.88 -8.78
C ARG A 94 -3.78 -13.39 -9.05
N PHE A 95 -2.76 -12.73 -8.50
CA PHE A 95 -1.35 -13.01 -8.81
C PHE A 95 -0.56 -13.55 -7.62
N GLY A 96 -1.26 -13.93 -6.53
CA GLY A 96 -0.67 -14.46 -5.31
C GLY A 96 -0.65 -13.44 -4.17
N GLY A 97 -0.42 -13.94 -2.95
CA GLY A 97 -0.33 -13.13 -1.74
C GLY A 97 -1.11 -13.71 -0.57
N SER A 98 -0.47 -13.74 0.60
CA SER A 98 -1.10 -14.23 1.82
C SER A 98 -2.27 -13.33 2.23
N HIS A 99 -3.19 -13.86 3.05
CA HIS A 99 -4.28 -13.05 3.58
C HIS A 99 -3.77 -11.82 4.35
N ALA A 100 -2.64 -11.95 5.06
CA ALA A 100 -2.04 -10.85 5.79
C ALA A 100 -1.50 -9.74 4.85
N GLN A 101 -0.90 -10.10 3.72
CA GLN A 101 -0.39 -9.13 2.75
C GLN A 101 -1.53 -8.33 2.11
N ARG A 102 -2.63 -9.00 1.75
CA ARG A 102 -3.84 -8.35 1.25
C ARG A 102 -4.47 -7.42 2.29
N ASP A 103 -4.48 -7.85 3.56
CA ASP A 103 -4.99 -7.01 4.65
C ASP A 103 -4.18 -5.70 4.78
N VAL A 104 -2.85 -5.71 4.56
CA VAL A 104 -2.05 -4.47 4.55
C VAL A 104 -2.52 -3.49 3.47
N ILE A 105 -2.87 -3.97 2.27
CA ILE A 105 -3.38 -3.12 1.18
C ILE A 105 -4.72 -2.49 1.58
N ASP A 106 -5.65 -3.31 2.10
CA ASP A 106 -6.97 -2.85 2.57
C ASP A 106 -6.84 -1.85 3.72
N LEU A 107 -5.98 -2.13 4.70
CA LEU A 107 -5.71 -1.26 5.84
C LEU A 107 -5.12 0.08 5.41
N THR A 108 -4.18 0.06 4.47
CA THR A 108 -3.55 1.28 3.94
C THR A 108 -4.58 2.13 3.20
N LEU A 109 -5.46 1.51 2.40
CA LEU A 109 -6.52 2.23 1.71
C LEU A 109 -7.55 2.83 2.67
N ILE A 110 -8.00 2.08 3.68
CA ILE A 110 -8.91 2.60 4.72
C ILE A 110 -8.28 3.80 5.41
N GLU A 111 -7.03 3.68 5.84
CA GLU A 111 -6.33 4.76 6.53
C GLU A 111 -6.14 5.99 5.62
N ALA A 112 -5.81 5.77 4.35
CA ALA A 112 -5.66 6.83 3.36
C ALA A 112 -7.00 7.57 3.15
N ALA A 113 -8.11 6.86 2.97
CA ALA A 113 -9.43 7.47 2.83
C ALA A 113 -9.83 8.28 4.07
N LEU A 114 -9.56 7.75 5.27
CA LEU A 114 -9.82 8.45 6.53
C LEU A 114 -9.01 9.74 6.66
N ARG A 115 -7.71 9.71 6.35
CA ARG A 115 -6.83 10.89 6.46
C ARG A 115 -7.00 11.90 5.33
N ALA A 116 -7.44 11.46 4.16
CA ALA A 116 -7.82 12.33 3.05
C ALA A 116 -9.15 13.07 3.30
N GLY A 117 -9.91 12.68 4.32
CA GLY A 117 -11.25 13.22 4.57
C GLY A 117 -12.30 12.75 3.56
N ASP A 118 -12.03 11.68 2.80
CA ASP A 118 -12.99 11.10 1.85
C ASP A 118 -14.03 10.28 2.62
N GLY A 119 -15.02 10.96 3.19
CA GLY A 119 -16.08 10.36 4.01
C GLY A 119 -16.86 9.25 3.30
N PRO A 120 -17.33 9.43 2.04
CA PRO A 120 -18.00 8.37 1.30
C PRO A 120 -17.14 7.11 1.14
N LEU A 121 -15.89 7.26 0.71
CA LEU A 121 -14.98 6.13 0.53
C LEU A 121 -14.64 5.45 1.86
N ALA A 122 -14.33 6.24 2.89
CA ALA A 122 -14.00 5.74 4.22
C ALA A 122 -15.15 4.88 4.76
N ARG A 123 -16.40 5.38 4.74
CA ARG A 123 -17.56 4.63 5.24
C ARG A 123 -17.80 3.33 4.49
N ALA A 124 -17.68 3.34 3.15
CA ALA A 124 -17.83 2.14 2.34
C ALA A 124 -16.80 1.07 2.76
N LEU A 125 -15.52 1.44 2.81
CA LEU A 125 -14.43 0.50 3.14
C LEU A 125 -14.50 0.00 4.58
N THR A 126 -14.84 0.86 5.55
CA THR A 126 -14.98 0.45 6.95
C THR A 126 -16.19 -0.44 7.16
N GLY A 127 -17.29 -0.20 6.43
CA GLY A 127 -18.47 -1.06 6.42
C GLY A 127 -18.16 -2.46 5.89
N GLU A 128 -17.46 -2.55 4.75
CA GLU A 128 -16.97 -3.82 4.20
C GLU A 128 -16.08 -4.56 5.21
N ARG A 129 -15.16 -3.84 5.87
CA ARG A 129 -14.27 -4.44 6.87
C ARG A 129 -15.03 -4.93 8.10
N ALA A 130 -15.97 -4.14 8.62
CA ALA A 130 -16.79 -4.52 9.76
C ALA A 130 -17.63 -5.77 9.46
N PHE A 131 -18.15 -5.90 8.24
CA PHE A 131 -18.85 -7.10 7.80
C PHE A 131 -17.90 -8.33 7.72
N ALA A 132 -16.70 -8.16 7.14
CA ALA A 132 -15.74 -9.24 6.98
C ALA A 132 -15.05 -9.66 8.29
N ARG A 133 -14.90 -8.74 9.24
CA ARG A 133 -14.15 -8.89 10.50
C ARG A 133 -14.89 -8.19 11.65
N PRO A 134 -16.09 -8.67 12.05
CA PRO A 134 -16.95 -7.99 13.02
C PRO A 134 -16.33 -7.88 14.41
N ASP A 135 -15.62 -8.92 14.86
CA ASP A 135 -15.01 -8.97 16.20
C ASP A 135 -13.64 -8.29 16.29
N SER A 136 -13.17 -7.66 15.21
CA SER A 136 -11.85 -7.00 15.21
C SER A 136 -11.91 -5.63 15.89
N PRO A 137 -11.10 -5.38 16.94
CA PRO A 137 -10.99 -4.06 17.54
C PRO A 137 -10.61 -2.97 16.54
N LEU A 138 -9.85 -3.33 15.50
CA LEU A 138 -9.43 -2.43 14.43
C LEU A 138 -10.61 -2.06 13.51
N SER A 139 -11.51 -3.00 13.20
CA SER A 139 -12.76 -2.69 12.49
C SER A 139 -13.60 -1.68 13.27
N ALA A 140 -13.79 -1.93 14.58
CA ALA A 140 -14.53 -1.01 15.43
C ALA A 140 -13.88 0.39 15.51
N LEU A 141 -12.54 0.46 15.57
CA LEU A 141 -11.80 1.72 15.55
C LEU A 141 -12.04 2.50 14.25
N PHE A 142 -11.92 1.86 13.09
CA PHE A 142 -12.10 2.56 11.83
C PHE A 142 -13.54 3.02 11.61
N SER A 143 -14.53 2.20 11.97
CA SER A 143 -15.93 2.60 11.87
C SER A 143 -16.25 3.85 12.70
N ARG A 144 -15.68 3.98 13.91
CA ARG A 144 -15.81 5.21 14.72
C ARG A 144 -15.21 6.41 14.01
N ARG A 145 -13.95 6.29 13.55
CA ARG A 145 -13.27 7.39 12.84
C ARG A 145 -14.01 7.82 11.56
N ALA A 146 -14.61 6.89 10.84
CA ALA A 146 -15.39 7.20 9.64
C ALA A 146 -16.72 7.92 9.97
N ALA A 147 -17.32 7.66 11.14
CA ALA A 147 -18.50 8.37 11.62
C ALA A 147 -18.16 9.81 12.04
N ASP A 148 -17.00 10.02 12.68
CA ASP A 148 -16.55 11.35 13.11
C ASP A 148 -16.25 12.29 11.92
N LEU A 149 -15.96 11.75 10.73
CA LEU A 149 -15.76 12.54 9.50
C LEU A 149 -17.03 13.23 9.00
N SER A 150 -18.22 12.76 9.38
CA SER A 150 -19.50 13.34 8.94
C SER A 150 -19.97 14.53 9.79
N GLU A 151 -19.31 14.81 10.91
CA GLU A 151 -19.72 15.87 11.84
C GLU A 151 -19.02 17.21 11.59
N ASN A 152 -18.21 17.31 10.52
CA ASN A 152 -17.56 18.55 10.04
C ASN A 152 -18.04 18.92 8.63
#